data_AF-A0A374HIG3-F1
#
_entry.id   AF-A0A374HIG3-F1
#
_cell.length_a   1.000
_cell.length_b   1.000
_cell.length_c   1.000
_cell.angle_alpha   90.00
_cell.angle_beta   90.00
_cell.angle_gamma   90.00
#
_symmetry.space_group_name_H-M   'P 1'
#
loop_
_entity.id
_entity.type
_entity.pdbx_description
1 polymer ?
#
loop_
_entity_poly.entity_id
_entity_poly.type
_entity_poly.pdbx_seq_one_letter_code
_entity_poly.pdbx_strand_id
1 'polypeptide(L)'
;MKPKITLFYYNNINTFEEISDLDKCPISQGIWCLYGYKNNTWTCLQVARSTDITAELRSDIANITEPITLEETPYIYINQFGHKAADDFKIYPSIRTQIYSKVGNDYANEKLYFFIIEFTDISLQKEAEKFFAYNTQSLYWRNGGSYKKECTVDIANLLSSVTPTQKMINALNTMIMHIEKTR
;
A
#
# COMPACT_ATOMS: atom_id res chain seq x y z
N MET A 1 -2.08 17.49 19.13
CA MET A 1 -2.47 17.89 17.76
C MET A 1 -3.18 16.69 17.10
N LYS A 2 -4.36 16.86 16.50
CA LYS A 2 -5.06 15.75 15.82
C LYS A 2 -4.29 15.38 14.54
N PRO A 3 -4.09 14.08 14.21
CA PRO A 3 -3.45 13.70 12.97
C PRO A 3 -4.31 14.16 11.78
N LYS A 4 -3.67 14.73 10.76
CA LYS A 4 -4.33 15.02 9.49
C LYS A 4 -4.46 13.71 8.72
N ILE A 5 -5.70 13.29 8.48
CA ILE A 5 -6.02 12.06 7.75
C ILE A 5 -6.79 12.47 6.51
N THR A 6 -6.32 12.01 5.35
CA THR A 6 -7.05 12.17 4.09
C THR A 6 -7.51 10.79 3.63
N LEU A 7 -8.79 10.66 3.32
CA LEU A 7 -9.40 9.42 2.86
C LEU A 7 -9.70 9.52 1.36
N PHE A 8 -9.27 8.51 0.63
CA PHE A 8 -9.60 8.29 -0.78
C PHE A 8 -10.29 6.93 -0.91
N TYR A 9 -11.31 6.80 -1.77
CA TYR A 9 -11.94 5.51 -2.01
C TYR A 9 -12.48 5.36 -3.43
N TYR A 10 -12.58 4.10 -3.85
CA TYR A 10 -13.12 3.68 -5.13
C TYR A 10 -14.28 2.72 -4.88
N ASN A 11 -15.45 3.04 -5.44
CA ASN A 11 -16.66 2.20 -5.32
C ASN A 11 -16.66 0.99 -6.27
N ASN A 12 -15.97 1.13 -7.40
CA ASN A 12 -15.82 0.10 -8.43
C ASN A 12 -14.55 0.41 -9.22
N ILE A 13 -13.62 -0.56 -9.25
CA ILE A 13 -12.32 -0.41 -9.94
C ILE A 13 -12.54 -0.29 -11.45
N ASN A 14 -13.61 -0.84 -12.02
CA ASN A 14 -13.87 -0.77 -13.46
C ASN A 14 -14.57 0.52 -13.92
N THR A 15 -15.24 1.26 -13.01
CA THR A 15 -15.98 2.48 -13.38
C THR A 15 -15.40 3.76 -12.80
N PHE A 16 -14.36 3.68 -11.96
CA PHE A 16 -13.67 4.82 -11.33
C PHE A 16 -14.60 5.99 -11.01
N GLU A 17 -15.66 5.73 -10.22
CA GLU A 17 -16.29 6.84 -9.51
C GLU A 17 -15.27 7.33 -8.46
N GLU A 18 -14.40 8.22 -8.92
CA GLU A 18 -13.37 8.91 -8.16
C GLU A 18 -14.07 9.87 -7.20
N ILE A 19 -14.01 9.59 -5.89
CA ILE A 19 -14.62 10.49 -4.89
C ILE A 19 -13.57 11.38 -4.21
N SER A 20 -12.35 11.46 -4.76
CA SER A 20 -11.33 12.35 -4.23
C SER A 20 -10.17 12.53 -5.19
N ASP A 21 -10.01 13.76 -5.64
CA ASP A 21 -8.91 14.25 -6.48
C ASP A 21 -7.58 14.05 -5.74
N LEU A 22 -6.85 12.98 -6.05
CA LEU A 22 -5.56 12.65 -5.42
C LEU A 22 -4.57 13.83 -5.53
N ASP A 23 -4.71 14.65 -6.56
CA ASP A 23 -3.89 15.83 -6.82
C ASP A 23 -4.16 16.97 -5.84
N LYS A 24 -5.31 16.92 -5.15
CA LYS A 24 -5.63 17.82 -4.03
C LYS A 24 -5.17 17.26 -2.68
N CYS A 25 -4.54 16.08 -2.63
CA CYS A 25 -4.01 15.55 -1.39
C CYS A 25 -2.91 16.47 -0.84
N PRO A 26 -3.13 17.14 0.31
CA PRO A 26 -2.17 18.12 0.82
C PRO A 26 -1.02 17.46 1.59
N ILE A 27 -0.90 16.12 1.54
CA ILE A 27 0.07 15.33 2.31
C ILE A 27 1.01 14.65 1.32
N SER A 28 2.24 15.13 1.21
CA SER A 28 3.29 14.49 0.41
C SER A 28 4.04 13.41 1.17
N GLN A 29 4.16 13.52 2.50
CA GLN A 29 4.97 12.60 3.32
C GLN A 29 4.20 12.03 4.51
N GLY A 30 4.35 10.73 4.72
CA GLY A 30 3.72 10.03 5.83
C GLY A 30 3.56 8.54 5.58
N ILE A 31 2.49 7.95 6.09
CA ILE A 31 2.12 6.57 5.77
C ILE A 31 0.79 6.57 5.02
N TRP A 32 0.54 5.51 4.28
CA TRP A 32 -0.77 5.23 3.72
C TRP A 32 -1.13 3.75 3.96
N CYS A 33 -2.44 3.48 4.11
CA CYS A 33 -2.99 2.14 4.30
C CYS A 33 -4.04 1.86 3.22
N LEU A 34 -3.91 0.74 2.51
CA LEU A 34 -4.91 0.26 1.54
C LEU A 34 -5.80 -0.79 2.22
N TYR A 35 -7.10 -0.57 2.15
CA TYR A 35 -8.14 -1.48 2.63
C TYR A 35 -9.03 -1.92 1.48
N GLY A 36 -9.41 -3.19 1.49
CA GLY A 36 -10.46 -3.72 0.63
C GLY A 36 -11.65 -4.19 1.46
N TYR A 37 -12.86 -3.92 0.98
CA TYR A 37 -14.09 -4.47 1.55
C TYR A 37 -14.69 -5.49 0.59
N LYS A 38 -14.70 -6.75 1.00
CA LYS A 38 -15.19 -7.89 0.20
C LYS A 38 -15.87 -8.88 1.11
N ASN A 39 -17.01 -9.46 0.68
CA ASN A 39 -17.76 -10.46 1.45
C ASN A 39 -18.06 -10.00 2.91
N ASN A 40 -18.53 -8.77 3.08
CA ASN A 40 -18.79 -8.14 4.39
C ASN A 40 -17.59 -8.07 5.34
N THR A 41 -16.37 -8.19 4.82
CA THR A 41 -15.14 -8.19 5.60
C THR A 41 -14.20 -7.11 5.09
N TRP A 42 -13.68 -6.33 6.04
CA TRP A 42 -12.62 -5.37 5.78
C TRP A 42 -11.26 -6.04 5.99
N THR A 43 -10.38 -5.90 5.01
CA THR A 43 -9.01 -6.42 5.07
C THR A 43 -8.03 -5.30 4.79
N CYS A 44 -7.05 -5.12 5.68
CA CYS A 44 -5.90 -4.26 5.40
C CYS A 44 -4.99 -5.01 4.42
N LEU A 45 -4.87 -4.49 3.20
CA LEU A 45 -4.11 -5.12 2.12
C LEU A 45 -2.65 -4.68 2.17
N GLN A 46 -2.40 -3.39 2.38
CA GLN A 46 -1.05 -2.85 2.41
C GLN A 46 -0.94 -1.67 3.39
N VAL A 47 0.25 -1.51 3.96
CA VAL A 47 0.66 -0.32 4.71
C VAL A 47 2.04 0.05 4.18
N ALA A 48 2.26 1.30 3.79
CA ALA A 48 3.60 1.74 3.40
C ALA A 48 3.86 3.16 3.88
N ARG A 49 5.15 3.47 4.02
CA ARG A 49 5.64 4.83 4.23
C ARG A 49 6.19 5.40 2.94
N SER A 50 5.96 6.69 2.72
CA SER A 50 6.52 7.38 1.56
C SER A 50 6.89 8.82 1.87
N THR A 51 7.93 9.31 1.22
CA THR A 51 8.28 10.73 1.15
C THR A 51 7.57 11.47 0.01
N ASP A 52 6.93 10.72 -0.89
CA ASP A 52 6.06 11.24 -1.95
C ASP A 52 4.87 10.28 -2.15
N ILE A 53 3.89 10.37 -1.24
CA ILE A 53 2.70 9.53 -1.23
C ILE A 53 1.91 9.68 -2.53
N THR A 54 1.81 10.89 -3.09
CA THR A 54 1.04 11.12 -4.32
C THR A 54 1.65 10.36 -5.50
N ALA A 55 2.97 10.48 -5.72
CA ALA A 55 3.63 9.74 -6.79
C ALA A 55 3.56 8.22 -6.58
N GLU A 56 3.72 7.77 -5.33
CA GLU A 56 3.63 6.36 -4.98
C GLU A 56 2.24 5.78 -5.23
N LEU A 57 1.19 6.46 -4.77
CA LEU A 57 -0.20 6.03 -4.95
C LEU A 57 -0.62 6.05 -6.42
N ARG A 58 -0.20 7.06 -7.22
CA ARG A 58 -0.47 7.05 -8.67
C ARG A 58 0.09 5.80 -9.33
N SER A 59 1.32 5.42 -8.99
CA SER A 59 1.94 4.21 -9.52
C SER A 59 1.22 2.94 -9.02
N ASP A 60 0.80 2.90 -7.76
CA ASP A 60 0.09 1.74 -7.20
C ASP A 60 -1.29 1.57 -7.79
N ILE A 61 -2.05 2.66 -7.89
CA ILE A 61 -3.35 2.69 -8.54
C ILE A 61 -3.18 2.20 -9.97
N ALA A 62 -2.26 2.75 -10.77
CA ALA A 62 -2.04 2.27 -12.15
C ALA A 62 -1.83 0.74 -12.23
N ASN A 63 -1.08 0.14 -11.30
CA ASN A 63 -0.90 -1.32 -11.25
C ASN A 63 -2.16 -2.09 -10.81
N ILE A 64 -3.04 -1.50 -10.00
CA ILE A 64 -4.34 -2.07 -9.60
C ILE A 64 -5.32 -1.99 -10.78
N THR A 65 -5.32 -0.88 -11.51
CA THR A 65 -6.30 -0.57 -12.55
C THR A 65 -5.98 -1.22 -13.89
N GLU A 66 -4.69 -1.38 -14.17
CA GLU A 66 -4.16 -2.04 -15.36
C GLU A 66 -3.37 -3.28 -14.91
N PRO A 67 -4.06 -4.31 -14.36
CA PRO A 67 -3.39 -5.48 -13.85
C PRO A 67 -2.61 -6.17 -14.98
N ILE A 68 -1.31 -6.27 -14.79
CA ILE A 68 -0.44 -6.91 -15.76
C ILE A 68 -0.81 -8.39 -15.94
N THR A 69 -0.80 -8.85 -17.18
CA THR A 69 -0.61 -10.27 -17.49
C THR A 69 0.85 -10.59 -17.23
N LEU A 70 1.15 -11.69 -16.53
CA LEU A 70 2.52 -12.16 -16.25
C LEU A 70 3.15 -12.75 -17.53
N GLU A 71 3.23 -11.96 -18.60
CA GLU A 71 3.92 -12.35 -19.82
C GLU A 71 5.37 -11.89 -19.74
N GLU A 72 6.26 -12.78 -20.18
CA GLU A 72 7.69 -12.50 -20.27
C GLU A 72 7.92 -11.56 -21.45
N THR A 73 8.02 -10.25 -21.19
CA THR A 73 8.38 -9.32 -22.26
C THR A 73 9.87 -9.47 -22.56
N PRO A 74 10.27 -9.88 -23.78
CA PRO A 74 11.68 -9.91 -24.16
C PRO A 74 12.21 -8.48 -24.24
N TYR A 75 13.42 -8.27 -23.73
CA TYR A 75 14.11 -6.99 -23.71
C TYR A 75 15.52 -7.12 -24.28
N ILE A 76 15.88 -6.15 -25.11
CA ILE A 76 17.22 -6.01 -25.66
C ILE A 76 18.11 -5.38 -24.60
N TYR A 77 19.02 -6.16 -24.02
CA TYR A 77 19.99 -5.65 -23.06
C TYR A 77 21.11 -4.90 -23.79
N ILE A 78 21.17 -3.58 -23.55
CA ILE A 78 22.26 -2.72 -23.99
C ILE A 78 23.13 -2.41 -22.77
N ASN A 79 24.43 -2.69 -22.88
CA ASN A 79 25.37 -2.43 -21.79
C ASN A 79 25.71 -0.93 -21.67
N GLN A 80 26.45 -0.56 -20.62
CA GLN A 80 26.83 0.83 -20.34
C GLN A 80 27.70 1.50 -21.43
N PHE A 81 28.22 0.73 -22.39
CA PHE A 81 28.99 1.24 -23.54
C PHE A 81 28.14 1.36 -24.82
N GLY A 82 26.83 1.11 -24.73
CA GLY A 82 25.92 1.18 -25.87
C GLY A 82 25.92 -0.09 -26.75
N HIS A 83 26.57 -1.18 -26.33
CA HIS A 83 26.56 -2.43 -27.09
C HIS A 83 25.37 -3.30 -26.69
N LYS A 84 24.64 -3.80 -27.70
CA LYS A 84 23.67 -4.89 -27.52
C LYS A 84 24.42 -6.15 -27.04
N ALA A 85 24.14 -6.63 -25.83
CA ALA A 85 24.76 -7.82 -25.26
C ALA A 85 23.84 -9.06 -25.26
N ALA A 86 22.53 -8.88 -25.47
CA ALA A 86 21.54 -9.96 -25.64
C ALA A 86 20.19 -9.40 -26.15
N ASP A 87 19.35 -10.26 -26.74
CA ASP A 87 18.01 -9.94 -27.27
C ASP A 87 16.84 -10.61 -26.55
N ASP A 88 17.10 -11.51 -25.62
CA ASP A 88 16.10 -12.37 -25.01
C ASP A 88 16.07 -12.27 -23.47
N PHE A 89 16.64 -11.20 -22.89
CA PHE A 89 16.50 -10.98 -21.46
C PHE A 89 15.03 -10.82 -21.10
N LYS A 90 14.60 -11.58 -20.10
CA LYS A 90 13.23 -11.53 -19.59
C LYS A 90 13.12 -10.44 -18.53
N ILE A 91 12.22 -9.48 -18.73
CA ILE A 91 11.85 -8.54 -17.68
C ILE A 91 10.77 -9.20 -16.84
N TYR A 92 11.09 -9.42 -15.56
CA TYR A 92 10.09 -9.86 -14.59
C TYR A 92 9.46 -8.64 -13.90
N PRO A 93 8.13 -8.59 -13.79
CA PRO A 93 7.46 -7.54 -13.03
C PRO A 93 7.95 -7.49 -11.59
N SER A 94 8.04 -6.28 -11.04
CA SER A 94 8.39 -6.11 -9.63
C SER A 94 7.35 -6.80 -8.72
N ILE A 95 7.75 -7.26 -7.54
CA ILE A 95 6.81 -7.83 -6.56
C ILE A 95 5.66 -6.85 -6.26
N ARG A 96 5.96 -5.55 -6.20
CA ARG A 96 4.99 -4.48 -6.00
C ARG A 96 3.91 -4.52 -7.09
N THR A 97 4.32 -4.54 -8.36
CA THR A 97 3.44 -4.67 -9.52
C THR A 97 2.58 -5.94 -9.44
N GLN A 98 3.18 -7.08 -9.07
CA GLN A 98 2.45 -8.35 -8.94
C GLN A 98 1.38 -8.30 -7.83
N ILE A 99 1.71 -7.73 -6.66
CA ILE A 99 0.77 -7.55 -5.54
C ILE A 99 -0.42 -6.70 -5.97
N TYR A 100 -0.17 -5.54 -6.58
CA TYR A 100 -1.24 -4.63 -6.95
C TYR A 100 -2.09 -5.12 -8.12
N SER A 101 -1.49 -5.79 -9.11
CA SER A 101 -2.24 -6.50 -10.14
C SER A 101 -3.16 -7.56 -9.52
N LYS A 102 -2.66 -8.32 -8.54
CA LYS A 102 -3.50 -9.27 -7.78
C LYS A 102 -4.65 -8.58 -7.04
N VAL A 103 -4.39 -7.45 -6.37
CA VAL A 103 -5.43 -6.66 -5.70
C VAL A 103 -6.50 -6.20 -6.70
N GLY A 104 -6.10 -5.66 -7.85
CA GLY A 104 -7.01 -5.24 -8.92
C GLY A 104 -7.93 -6.36 -9.37
N ASN A 105 -7.37 -7.55 -9.61
CA ASN A 105 -8.14 -8.74 -9.99
C ASN A 105 -9.07 -9.23 -8.86
N ASP A 106 -8.58 -9.32 -7.62
CA ASP A 106 -9.34 -9.87 -6.49
C ASP A 106 -10.48 -8.93 -6.03
N TYR A 107 -10.34 -7.62 -6.26
CA TYR A 107 -11.27 -6.57 -5.80
C TYR A 107 -11.95 -5.81 -6.95
N ALA A 108 -11.94 -6.33 -8.18
CA ALA A 108 -12.44 -5.62 -9.38
C ALA A 108 -13.84 -4.99 -9.24
N ASN A 109 -14.74 -5.64 -8.50
CA ASN A 109 -16.12 -5.18 -8.26
C ASN A 109 -16.37 -4.83 -6.78
N GLU A 110 -15.30 -4.62 -6.02
CA GLU A 110 -15.32 -4.40 -4.59
C GLU A 110 -14.83 -2.99 -4.26
N LYS A 111 -15.03 -2.54 -3.03
CA LYS A 111 -14.58 -1.20 -2.62
C LYS A 111 -13.14 -1.22 -2.12
N LEU A 112 -12.34 -0.26 -2.59
CA LEU A 112 -10.98 -0.02 -2.11
C LEU A 112 -10.87 1.36 -1.46
N TYR A 113 -10.14 1.44 -0.35
CA TYR A 113 -9.96 2.66 0.44
C TYR A 113 -8.48 2.88 0.75
N PHE A 114 -7.99 4.09 0.48
CA PHE A 114 -6.67 4.55 0.89
C PHE A 114 -6.80 5.55 2.05
N PHE A 115 -6.21 5.22 3.19
CA PHE A 115 -6.09 6.11 4.34
C PHE A 115 -4.69 6.70 4.35
N ILE A 116 -4.56 8.02 4.18
CA ILE A 116 -3.28 8.72 4.18
C ILE A 116 -3.13 9.46 5.50
N ILE A 117 -1.99 9.27 6.18
CA ILE A 117 -1.72 9.83 7.51
C ILE A 117 -0.36 10.53 7.48
N GLU A 118 -0.37 11.84 7.75
CA GLU A 118 0.83 12.68 7.72
C GLU A 118 1.81 12.36 8.85
N PHE A 119 3.06 12.05 8.49
CA PHE A 119 4.19 11.93 9.41
C PHE A 119 5.44 12.55 8.76
N THR A 120 5.79 13.77 9.17
CA THR A 120 6.93 14.53 8.64
C THR A 120 8.28 14.12 9.23
N ASP A 121 8.29 13.50 10.42
CA ASP A 121 9.48 12.91 11.02
C ASP A 121 9.71 11.50 10.47
N ILE A 122 10.89 11.26 9.87
CA ILE A 122 11.24 10.00 9.18
C ILE A 122 11.33 8.82 10.17
N SER A 123 11.86 9.05 11.37
CA SER A 123 11.97 8.01 12.40
C SER A 123 10.58 7.60 12.88
N LEU A 124 9.74 8.60 13.16
CA LEU A 124 8.35 8.40 13.55
C LEU A 124 7.54 7.71 12.45
N GLN A 125 7.78 8.05 11.18
CA GLN A 125 7.14 7.44 10.02
C GLN A 125 7.48 5.94 9.92
N LYS A 126 8.74 5.56 10.16
CA LYS A 126 9.18 4.16 10.19
C LYS A 126 8.52 3.36 11.31
N GLU A 127 8.38 3.96 12.49
CA GLU A 127 7.68 3.35 13.61
C GLU A 127 6.17 3.26 13.34
N ALA A 128 5.58 4.28 12.73
CA ALA A 128 4.17 4.31 12.36
C ALA A 128 3.84 3.21 11.33
N GLU A 129 4.65 3.05 10.28
CA GLU A 129 4.45 1.98 9.29
C GLU A 129 4.35 0.60 9.97
N LYS A 130 5.31 0.28 10.84
CA LYS A 130 5.32 -0.97 11.60
C LYS A 130 4.12 -1.08 12.53
N PHE A 131 3.83 -0.02 13.28
CA PHE A 131 2.71 0.02 14.22
C PHE A 131 1.39 -0.32 13.49
N PHE A 132 1.12 0.35 12.38
CA PHE A 132 -0.10 0.13 11.60
C PHE A 132 -0.10 -1.27 10.99
N ALA A 133 0.95 -1.70 10.31
CA ALA A 133 1.01 -3.02 9.67
C ALA A 133 0.71 -4.17 10.64
N TYR A 134 1.27 -4.13 11.87
CA TYR A 134 1.01 -5.17 12.87
C TYR A 134 -0.39 -5.08 13.48
N ASN A 135 -0.87 -3.88 13.83
CA ASN A 135 -2.20 -3.73 14.43
C ASN A 135 -3.33 -4.04 13.44
N THR A 136 -3.11 -3.80 12.15
CA THR A 136 -4.10 -4.06 11.09
C THR A 136 -3.93 -5.42 10.41
N GLN A 137 -2.87 -6.16 10.77
CA GLN A 137 -2.48 -7.42 10.14
C GLN A 137 -2.43 -7.31 8.61
N SER A 138 -1.72 -6.31 8.13
CA SER A 138 -1.63 -5.98 6.69
C SER A 138 -1.13 -7.17 5.86
N LEU A 139 -1.95 -7.61 4.90
CA LEU A 139 -1.78 -8.87 4.18
C LEU A 139 -0.50 -8.93 3.33
N TYR A 140 -0.17 -7.84 2.64
CA TYR A 140 0.95 -7.78 1.71
C TYR A 140 2.14 -6.96 2.23
N TRP A 141 2.13 -6.60 3.52
CA TRP A 141 3.22 -5.83 4.10
C TRP A 141 4.51 -6.65 4.19
N ARG A 142 5.63 -5.99 3.87
CA ARG A 142 6.97 -6.60 3.83
C ARG A 142 8.01 -5.63 4.41
N ASN A 143 8.53 -5.93 5.59
CA ASN A 143 9.64 -5.19 6.17
C ASN A 143 10.98 -5.85 5.83
N GLY A 144 11.63 -5.38 4.76
CA GLY A 144 12.91 -5.94 4.30
C GLY A 144 12.79 -7.27 3.54
N GLY A 145 11.57 -7.67 3.14
CA GLY A 145 11.29 -8.87 2.35
C GLY A 145 10.11 -9.69 2.90
N SER A 146 9.65 -10.68 2.14
CA SER A 146 8.71 -11.69 2.67
C SER A 146 9.44 -12.79 3.40
N TYR A 147 8.74 -13.41 4.35
CA TYR A 147 9.13 -14.73 4.84
C TYR A 147 9.14 -15.76 3.71
N LYS A 148 10.13 -16.66 3.75
CA LYS A 148 10.30 -17.75 2.76
C LYS A 148 9.39 -18.95 3.02
N LYS A 149 8.77 -19.00 4.20
CA LYS A 149 7.86 -20.04 4.66
C LYS A 149 6.83 -19.44 5.60
N GLU A 150 5.69 -20.09 5.73
CA GLU A 150 4.70 -19.73 6.74
C GLU A 150 5.31 -19.80 8.14
N CYS A 151 4.98 -18.81 8.96
CA CYS A 151 5.41 -18.77 10.35
C CYS A 151 4.39 -17.99 11.19
N THR A 152 4.25 -18.39 12.44
CA THR A 152 3.54 -17.58 13.44
C THR A 152 4.42 -16.40 13.84
N VAL A 153 3.83 -15.21 13.81
CA VAL A 153 4.50 -13.97 14.21
C VAL A 153 4.07 -13.63 15.63
N ASP A 154 5.03 -13.43 16.54
CA ASP A 154 4.75 -12.92 17.88
C ASP A 154 4.49 -11.41 17.82
N ILE A 155 3.23 -11.06 17.62
CA ILE A 155 2.78 -9.66 17.50
C ILE A 155 3.06 -8.88 18.79
N ALA A 156 2.92 -9.50 19.97
CA ALA A 156 3.13 -8.82 21.24
C ALA A 156 4.59 -8.38 21.39
N ASN A 157 5.53 -9.25 21.05
CA ASN A 157 6.95 -8.92 21.06
C ASN A 157 7.34 -7.90 19.98
N LEU A 158 6.67 -7.89 18.82
CA LEU A 158 6.94 -6.89 17.79
C LEU A 158 6.40 -5.52 18.17
N LEU A 159 5.21 -5.46 18.76
CA LEU A 159 4.63 -4.22 19.25
C LEU A 159 5.38 -3.66 20.46
N SER A 160 6.02 -4.50 21.29
CA SER A 160 6.87 -4.03 22.40
C SER A 160 8.13 -3.30 21.92
N SER A 161 8.56 -3.56 20.67
CA SER A 161 9.69 -2.86 20.03
C SER A 161 9.32 -1.51 19.40
N VAL A 162 8.04 -1.15 19.40
CA VAL A 162 7.52 0.12 18.89
C VAL A 162 7.12 0.98 20.08
N THR A 163 7.47 2.27 20.06
CA THR A 163 6.98 3.22 21.08
C THR A 163 5.75 3.95 20.52
N PRO A 164 4.52 3.48 20.77
CA PRO A 164 3.34 4.08 20.17
C PRO A 164 3.15 5.51 20.70
N THR A 165 3.11 6.48 19.78
CA THR A 165 2.75 7.85 20.14
C THR A 165 1.24 8.02 20.18
N GLN A 166 0.75 8.99 20.97
CA GLN A 166 -0.68 9.33 20.98
C GLN A 166 -1.21 9.69 19.58
N LYS A 167 -0.36 10.25 18.71
CA LYS A 167 -0.71 10.56 17.32
C LYS A 167 -1.04 9.29 16.52
N MET A 168 -0.23 8.23 16.66
CA MET A 168 -0.48 6.94 16.00
C MET A 168 -1.77 6.28 16.50
N ILE A 169 -1.96 6.24 17.82
CA ILE A 169 -3.16 5.64 18.44
C ILE A 169 -4.42 6.38 17.97
N ASN A 170 -4.41 7.72 18.00
CA ASN A 170 -5.54 8.52 17.55
C ASN A 170 -5.84 8.32 16.06
N ALA A 171 -4.80 8.18 15.23
CA ALA A 171 -4.96 7.95 13.80
C ALA A 171 -5.56 6.56 13.52
N LEU A 172 -5.08 5.51 14.19
CA LEU A 172 -5.62 4.16 14.10
C LEU A 172 -7.10 4.11 14.50
N ASN A 173 -7.45 4.70 15.65
CA ASN A 173 -8.85 4.76 16.11
C ASN A 173 -9.74 5.53 15.13
N THR A 174 -9.24 6.62 14.55
CA THR A 174 -9.99 7.39 13.55
C THR A 174 -10.23 6.61 12.27
N MET A 175 -9.23 5.83 11.82
CA MET A 175 -9.37 4.94 10.67
C MET A 175 -10.40 3.83 10.95
N ILE A 176 -10.33 3.17 12.11
CA ILE A 176 -11.30 2.14 12.53
C ILE A 176 -12.73 2.70 12.54
N MET A 177 -12.93 3.88 13.13
CA MET A 177 -14.26 4.52 13.13
C MET A 177 -14.81 4.79 11.72
N HIS A 178 -13.95 5.14 10.74
CA HIS A 178 -14.40 5.33 9.36
C HIS A 178 -14.79 4.00 8.70
N ILE A 179 -13.99 2.96 8.93
CA ILE A 179 -14.27 1.61 8.45
C ILE A 179 -15.61 1.10 9.00
N GLU A 180 -15.89 1.34 10.28
CA GLU A 180 -17.15 0.92 10.92
C GLU A 180 -18.37 1.67 10.38
N LYS A 181 -18.23 2.95 10.04
CA LYS A 181 -19.33 3.77 9.47
C LYS A 181 -19.65 3.46 8.01
N THR A 182 -18.76 2.76 7.31
CA THR A 182 -18.88 2.47 5.87
C THR A 182 -19.32 1.03 5.58
N ARG A 183 -19.58 0.24 6.63
CA ARG A 183 -20.29 -1.05 6.56
C ARG A 183 -21.75 -0.85 6.18
#